data_AF-A0A0P0CHY1-F1
#
_entry.id   AF-A0A0P0CHY1-F1
#
_cell.length_a   1.000
_cell.length_b   1.000
_cell.length_c   1.000
_cell.angle_alpha   90.00
_cell.angle_beta   90.00
_cell.angle_gamma   90.00
#
_symmetry.space_group_name_H-M   'P 1'
#
loop_
_entity.id
_entity.type
_entity.pdbx_description
1 polymer ?
#
loop_
_entity_poly.entity_id
_entity_poly.type
_entity_poly.pdbx_seq_one_letter_code
_entity_poly.pdbx_strand_id
1 'polypeptide(L)'
;MELLTQLAYTSQRLSNCLPYVPLNQLSDVTSFLCLLVRHANDQEKEKFYELNSRFLHIIEIVETIRSEYQKPAVAEQIDSQANHFTNL
;
A
#
# COMPACT_ATOMS: atom_id res chain seq x y z
N MET A 1 -1.23 -16.18 -16.62
CA MET A 1 -0.42 -15.95 -15.41
C MET A 1 -0.86 -17.01 -14.39
N GLU A 2 0.06 -17.76 -13.81
CA GLU A 2 -0.25 -18.83 -12.85
C GLU A 2 -0.74 -18.23 -11.51
N LEU A 3 -1.64 -18.90 -10.79
CA LEU A 3 -2.22 -18.41 -9.52
C LEU A 3 -1.12 -18.05 -8.51
N LEU A 4 -0.09 -18.89 -8.42
CA LEU A 4 1.07 -18.66 -7.56
C LEU A 4 1.86 -17.42 -7.95
N THR A 5 1.97 -17.10 -9.25
CA THR A 5 2.59 -15.85 -9.70
C THR A 5 1.76 -14.64 -9.29
N GLN A 6 0.43 -14.70 -9.38
CA GLN A 6 -0.44 -13.61 -8.91
C GLN A 6 -0.37 -13.45 -7.40
N LEU A 7 -0.36 -14.55 -6.65
CA LEU A 7 -0.19 -14.53 -5.19
C LEU A 7 1.14 -13.89 -4.80
N ALA A 8 2.24 -14.24 -5.47
CA ALA A 8 3.55 -13.66 -5.21
C ALA A 8 3.57 -12.15 -5.48
N TYR A 9 3.02 -11.71 -6.61
CA TYR A 9 2.91 -10.29 -6.97
C TYR A 9 2.10 -9.50 -5.94
N THR A 10 0.91 -10.01 -5.59
CA THR A 10 0.02 -9.37 -4.61
C THR A 10 0.66 -9.30 -3.22
N SER A 11 1.32 -10.37 -2.78
CA SER A 11 2.02 -10.42 -1.49
C SER A 11 3.18 -9.43 -1.43
N GLN A 12 3.93 -9.28 -2.53
CA GLN A 12 5.01 -8.31 -2.61
C GLN A 12 4.51 -6.87 -2.52
N ARG A 13 3.40 -6.54 -3.22
CA ARG A 13 2.78 -5.21 -3.10
C ARG A 13 2.32 -4.93 -1.68
N LEU A 14 1.67 -5.90 -1.03
CA LEU A 14 1.27 -5.75 0.37
C LEU A 14 2.47 -5.48 1.29
N SER A 15 3.55 -6.24 1.14
CA SER A 15 4.76 -6.06 1.95
C SER A 15 5.28 -4.63 1.90
N ASN A 16 5.23 -4.00 0.73
CA ASN A 16 5.65 -2.61 0.52
C ASN A 16 4.71 -1.57 1.16
N CYS A 17 3.44 -1.92 1.40
CA CYS A 17 2.45 -1.01 1.98
C CYS A 17 2.09 -1.36 3.44
N LEU A 18 2.56 -2.49 3.97
CA LEU A 18 2.27 -3.00 5.32
C LEU A 18 2.48 -1.97 6.44
N PRO A 19 3.57 -1.15 6.45
CA PRO A 19 3.77 -0.13 7.49
C PRO A 19 2.68 0.95 7.53
N TYR A 20 1.90 1.09 6.45
CA TYR A 20 0.87 2.10 6.28
C TYR A 20 -0.55 1.53 6.45
N VAL A 21 -0.67 0.22 6.69
CA VAL A 21 -1.97 -0.42 6.97
C VAL A 21 -2.44 0.02 8.37
N PRO A 22 -3.65 0.59 8.52
CA PRO A 22 -4.19 0.92 9.82
C PRO A 22 -4.21 -0.30 10.75
N LEU A 23 -3.80 -0.12 12.00
CA LEU A 23 -3.70 -1.24 12.97
C LEU A 23 -5.02 -2.00 13.13
N ASN A 24 -6.16 -1.32 13.07
CA ASN A 24 -7.49 -1.93 13.15
C ASN A 24 -7.88 -2.75 11.90
N GLN A 25 -7.16 -2.62 10.79
CA GLN A 25 -7.40 -3.35 9.54
C GLN A 25 -6.42 -4.53 9.35
N LEU A 26 -5.38 -4.66 10.19
CA LEU A 26 -4.38 -5.72 10.05
C LEU A 26 -4.98 -7.13 10.13
N SER A 27 -5.99 -7.34 10.99
CA SER A 27 -6.63 -8.66 11.12
C SER A 27 -7.41 -9.08 9.87
N ASP A 28 -8.05 -8.13 9.19
CA ASP A 28 -8.79 -8.39 7.96
C ASP A 28 -7.84 -8.64 6.79
N VAL A 29 -6.80 -7.82 6.67
CA VAL A 29 -5.75 -7.94 5.64
C VAL A 29 -5.03 -9.28 5.75
N THR A 30 -4.67 -9.71 6.96
CA THR A 30 -4.01 -11.00 7.18
C THR A 30 -4.97 -12.17 6.88
N SER A 31 -6.25 -12.05 7.24
CA SER A 31 -7.27 -13.06 6.92
C SER A 31 -7.46 -13.23 5.41
N PHE A 32 -7.52 -12.13 4.66
CA PHE A 32 -7.61 -12.18 3.20
C PHE A 32 -6.37 -12.80 2.54
N LEU A 33 -5.16 -12.49 3.04
CA LEU A 33 -3.94 -13.11 2.55
C LEU A 33 -3.95 -14.63 2.76
N CYS A 34 -4.39 -15.09 3.93
CA CYS A 34 -4.54 -16.52 4.23
C CYS A 34 -5.51 -17.21 3.27
N LEU A 35 -6.64 -16.58 2.97
CA LEU A 35 -7.62 -17.10 2.01
C LEU A 35 -7.06 -17.13 0.58
N LEU A 36 -6.28 -16.12 0.17
CA LEU A 36 -5.60 -16.11 -1.13
C LEU A 36 -4.60 -17.27 -1.26
N VAL A 37 -3.79 -17.50 -0.23
CA VAL A 37 -2.85 -18.64 -0.19
C VAL A 37 -3.59 -19.96 -0.31
N ARG A 38 -4.68 -20.12 0.46
CA ARG A 38 -5.52 -21.33 0.40
C ARG A 38 -6.08 -21.56 -1.00
N HIS A 39 -6.76 -20.57 -1.58
CA HIS A 39 -7.37 -20.72 -2.91
C HIS A 39 -6.32 -20.95 -4.01
N ALA A 40 -5.12 -20.38 -3.89
CA ALA A 40 -4.03 -20.64 -4.81
C ALA A 40 -3.51 -22.09 -4.71
N ASN A 41 -3.33 -22.60 -3.49
CA ASN A 41 -2.88 -23.98 -3.24
C ASN A 41 -3.93 -25.02 -3.69
N ASP A 42 -5.21 -24.75 -3.41
CA ASP A 42 -6.33 -25.61 -3.79
C ASP A 42 -6.72 -25.45 -5.28
N GLN A 43 -6.02 -24.58 -6.03
CA GLN A 43 -6.29 -24.26 -7.44
C GLN A 43 -7.73 -23.76 -7.71
N GLU A 44 -8.36 -23.13 -6.73
CA GLU A 44 -9.71 -22.56 -6.80
C GLU A 44 -9.70 -21.21 -7.54
N LYS A 45 -9.50 -21.25 -8.87
CA LYS A 45 -9.26 -20.08 -9.73
C LYS A 45 -10.27 -18.95 -9.56
N GLU A 46 -11.57 -19.26 -9.59
CA GLU A 46 -12.63 -18.25 -9.53
C GLU A 46 -12.63 -17.50 -8.20
N LYS A 47 -12.60 -18.24 -7.09
CA LYS A 47 -12.52 -17.68 -5.73
C LYS A 47 -11.23 -16.89 -5.53
N PHE A 48 -10.11 -17.40 -6.06
CA PHE A 48 -8.85 -16.69 -6.01
C PHE A 48 -8.95 -15.35 -6.73
N TYR A 49 -9.46 -15.29 -7.97
CA TYR A 49 -9.52 -14.04 -8.73
C TYR A 49 -10.45 -13.01 -8.11
N GLU A 50 -11.64 -13.44 -7.65
CA GLU A 50 -12.57 -12.56 -6.94
C GLU A 50 -11.91 -11.95 -5.70
N LEU A 51 -11.30 -12.80 -4.86
CA LEU A 51 -10.64 -12.36 -3.65
C LEU A 51 -9.41 -11.49 -3.94
N ASN A 52 -8.61 -11.86 -4.94
CA ASN A 52 -7.38 -11.15 -5.30
C ASN A 52 -7.70 -9.75 -5.82
N SER A 53 -8.78 -9.60 -6.60
CA SER A 53 -9.28 -8.29 -7.04
C SER A 53 -9.64 -7.39 -5.86
N ARG A 54 -10.41 -7.91 -4.89
CA ARG A 54 -10.77 -7.16 -3.68
C ARG A 54 -9.54 -6.79 -2.85
N PHE A 55 -8.59 -7.71 -2.73
CA PHE A 55 -7.38 -7.49 -1.96
C PHE A 55 -6.43 -6.48 -2.60
N LEU A 56 -6.28 -6.50 -3.93
CA LEU A 56 -5.54 -5.48 -4.67
C LEU A 56 -6.15 -4.09 -4.49
N HIS A 57 -7.47 -3.98 -4.45
CA HIS A 57 -8.14 -2.70 -4.19
C HIS A 57 -7.80 -2.14 -2.80
N ILE A 58 -7.72 -2.99 -1.77
CA ILE A 58 -7.26 -2.57 -0.43
C ILE A 58 -5.82 -2.07 -0.49
N ILE A 59 -4.94 -2.80 -1.18
CA ILE A 59 -3.53 -2.41 -1.36
C ILE A 59 -3.44 -1.03 -2.05
N GLU A 60 -4.25 -0.75 -3.06
CA GLU A 60 -4.29 0.55 -3.77
C GLU A 60 -4.70 1.71 -2.84
N ILE A 61 -5.67 1.49 -1.96
CA ILE A 61 -6.06 2.48 -0.95
C ILE A 61 -4.89 2.77 -0.01
N VAL A 62 -4.21 1.73 0.48
CA VAL A 62 -3.06 1.88 1.38
C VAL A 62 -1.88 2.56 0.66
N GLU A 63 -1.64 2.25 -0.61
CA GLU A 63 -0.63 2.92 -1.45
C GLU A 63 -0.97 4.41 -1.65
N THR A 64 -2.25 4.75 -1.79
CA THR A 64 -2.71 6.15 -1.86
C THR A 64 -2.42 6.88 -0.56
N ILE A 65 -2.79 6.29 0.58
CA ILE A 65 -2.49 6.83 1.92
C ILE A 65 -0.98 7.03 2.06
N ARG A 66 -0.16 6.02 1.74
CA ARG A 66 1.30 6.14 1.73
C ARG A 66 1.78 7.34 0.92
N SER A 67 1.22 7.56 -0.27
CA SER A 67 1.62 8.66 -1.15
C SER A 67 1.35 10.04 -0.52
N GLU A 68 0.29 10.17 0.28
CA GLU A 68 -0.03 11.41 0.99
C GLU A 68 0.94 11.67 2.14
N TYR A 69 1.35 10.63 2.88
CA TYR A 69 2.36 10.74 3.95
C TYR A 69 3.80 10.88 3.42
N GLN A 70 4.07 10.41 2.21
CA GLN A 70 5.37 10.55 1.54
C GLN A 70 5.50 11.84 0.72
N LYS A 71 4.42 12.63 0.57
CA LYS A 71 4.58 13.98 0.03
C LYS A 71 5.57 14.71 0.94
N PRO A 72 6.73 15.16 0.43
CA PRO A 72 7.53 16.09 1.20
C PRO A 72 6.59 17.22 1.59
N ALA A 73 6.57 17.58 2.88
CA ALA A 73 5.97 18.83 3.30
C ALA A 73 6.51 19.86 2.30
N VAL A 74 5.60 20.44 1.51
CA VAL A 74 5.97 21.49 0.56
C VAL A 74 6.90 22.40 1.34
N ALA A 75 8.07 22.69 0.77
CA ALA A 75 9.04 23.61 1.34
C ALA A 75 8.40 25.01 1.42
N GLU A 76 7.41 25.17 2.28
CA GLU A 76 6.84 26.42 2.74
C GLU A 76 7.71 26.89 3.90
N GLN A 77 9.00 27.09 3.66
CA GLN A 77 9.82 27.91 4.53
C GLN A 77 10.79 28.79 3.74
N ILE A 78 10.31 30.03 3.55
CA ILE A 78 11.04 31.28 3.78
C ILE A 78 12.10 31.64 2.73
N ASP A 79 11.64 32.21 1.62
CA ASP A 79 12.44 33.13 0.79
C ASP A 79 12.04 34.59 1.10
N SER A 80 11.85 34.92 2.39
CA SER A 80 11.25 36.20 2.83
C SER A 80 12.09 37.00 3.84
N GLN A 81 13.31 36.60 4.19
CA GLN A 81 14.13 37.34 5.17
C GLN A 81 15.64 37.49 4.84
N ALA A 82 16.07 37.27 3.60
CA ALA A 82 17.46 37.55 3.21
C ALA A 82 17.72 39.00 2.73
N ASN A 83 16.70 39.87 2.66
CA ASN A 83 16.84 41.24 2.11
C ASN A 83 16.77 42.38 3.14
N HIS A 84 16.92 42.13 4.45
CA HIS A 84 16.83 43.21 5.46
C HIS A 84 18.05 43.44 6.36
N PHE A 85 19.18 42.76 6.13
CA PHE A 85 20.41 43.01 6.90
C PHE A 85 21.66 43.08 6.02
N THR A 86 21.74 44.11 5.17
CA THR A 86 23.03 44.64 4.72
C THR A 86 22.85 46.13 4.44
N ASN A 87 23.28 46.95 5.41
CA ASN A 87 23.93 48.26 5.28
C ASN A 87 23.75 49.02 6.61
N LEU A 88 24.52 48.61 7.62
CA LEU A 88 25.17 49.54 8.54
C LEU A 88 26.54 49.87 7.95
#